data_AF-A0A8K0CKD5-F1
#
_entry.id   AF-A0A8K0CKD5-F1
#
_cell.length_a   1.000
_cell.length_b   1.000
_cell.length_c   1.000
_cell.angle_alpha   90.00
_cell.angle_beta   90.00
_cell.angle_gamma   90.00
#
_symmetry.space_group_name_H-M   'P 1'
#
loop_
_entity.id
_entity.type
_entity.pdbx_description
1 polymer ?
#
loop_
_entity_poly.entity_id
_entity_poly.type
_entity_poly.pdbx_seq_one_letter_code
_entity_poly.pdbx_strand_id
1 'polypeptide(L)' 'ALAVSDAVYSSKWYVHEFSGLRATLLLMIQNSQNGITIKAGGLVTINAETIVKVLRVAWSACSILRGLRQN' A
#
# COMPACT_ATOMS: atom_id res chain seq x y z
N ALA A 1 -3.14 -2.95 -5.32
CA ALA A 1 -3.99 -4.16 -5.15
C ALA A 1 -5.47 -3.78 -5.21
N LEU A 2 -5.93 -2.74 -4.49
CA LEU A 2 -7.29 -2.19 -4.60
C LEU A 2 -7.77 -1.90 -6.04
N ALA A 3 -6.89 -1.38 -6.92
CA ALA A 3 -7.22 -1.16 -8.33
C ALA A 3 -7.57 -2.46 -9.09
N VAL A 4 -7.02 -3.61 -8.66
CA VAL A 4 -7.29 -4.92 -9.28
C VAL A 4 -8.67 -5.42 -8.85
N SER A 5 -9.02 -5.34 -7.56
CA SER A 5 -10.38 -5.66 -7.11
C SER A 5 -11.43 -4.78 -7.79
N ASP A 6 -11.14 -3.49 -7.97
CA ASP A 6 -12.08 -2.54 -8.55
C ASP A 6 -12.33 -2.83 -10.04
N ALA A 7 -11.26 -3.10 -10.80
CA ALA A 7 -11.37 -3.54 -12.18
C ALA A 7 -12.13 -4.87 -12.32
N VAL A 8 -11.86 -5.84 -11.43
CA VAL A 8 -12.57 -7.13 -11.41
C VAL A 8 -14.05 -6.93 -11.08
N TYR A 9 -14.38 -6.09 -10.09
CA TYR A 9 -15.76 -5.80 -9.73
C TYR A 9 -16.51 -5.13 -10.88
N SER A 10 -15.85 -4.23 -11.61
CA SER A 10 -16.40 -3.56 -12.79
C SER A 10 -16.57 -4.46 -14.03
N SER A 11 -16.02 -5.68 -14.04
CA SER A 11 -15.98 -6.55 -15.23
C SER A 11 -17.30 -7.27 -15.58
N LYS A 12 -18.42 -6.94 -14.92
CA LYS A 12 -19.73 -7.65 -15.07
C LYS A 12 -19.61 -9.17 -14.88
N TRP A 13 -18.77 -9.58 -13.93
CA TRP A 13 -18.46 -10.98 -13.61
C TRP A 13 -19.69 -11.86 -13.32
N TYR A 14 -20.79 -11.25 -12.88
CA TYR A 14 -22.06 -11.91 -12.58
C TYR A 14 -22.86 -12.33 -13.83
N VAL A 15 -22.53 -11.82 -15.02
CA VAL A 15 -23.20 -12.17 -16.27
C VAL A 15 -22.72 -13.52 -16.82
N HIS A 16 -21.51 -13.94 -16.45
CA HIS A 16 -20.95 -15.22 -16.90
C HIS A 16 -21.50 -16.37 -16.04
N GLU A 17 -22.04 -17.41 -16.69
CA GLU A 17 -22.59 -18.60 -16.04
C GLU A 17 -21.54 -19.64 -15.62
N PHE A 18 -20.26 -19.40 -15.95
CA PHE A 18 -19.17 -20.26 -15.51
C PHE A 18 -18.95 -20.12 -13.99
N SER A 19 -19.49 -21.08 -13.24
CA SER A 19 -19.36 -21.16 -11.77
C SER A 19 -17.90 -21.09 -11.29
N GLY A 20 -16.97 -21.74 -12.01
CA GLY A 20 -15.54 -21.70 -11.68
C GLY A 20 -14.93 -20.29 -11.78
N LEU A 21 -15.34 -19.50 -12.78
CA LEU A 21 -14.83 -18.14 -12.99
C LEU A 21 -15.27 -17.21 -11.85
N ARG A 22 -16.52 -17.33 -11.36
CA ARG A 22 -17.02 -16.53 -10.24
C ARG A 22 -16.22 -16.79 -8.95
N ALA A 23 -15.95 -18.07 -8.64
CA ALA A 23 -15.15 -18.45 -7.49
C ALA A 23 -13.72 -17.90 -7.57
N THR A 24 -13.08 -17.97 -8.74
CA THR A 24 -11.73 -17.41 -8.95
C THR A 24 -11.71 -15.89 -8.80
N LEU A 25 -12.70 -15.17 -9.33
CA LEU A 25 -12.76 -13.71 -9.21
C LEU A 25 -13.03 -13.25 -7.78
N LEU A 26 -13.89 -13.96 -7.04
CA LEU A 26 -14.10 -13.72 -5.61
C LEU A 26 -12.81 -13.92 -4.81
N LEU A 27 -12.07 -15.01 -5.08
CA LEU A 27 -10.78 -15.27 -4.46
C LEU A 27 -9.77 -14.16 -4.81
N MET A 28 -9.76 -13.68 -6.05
CA MET A 28 -8.88 -12.60 -6.49
C MET A 28 -9.19 -11.27 -5.78
N ILE A 29 -10.48 -10.93 -5.63
CA ILE A 29 -10.91 -9.76 -4.84
C ILE A 29 -10.44 -9.92 -3.39
N GLN A 30 -10.71 -11.06 -2.75
CA GLN A 30 -10.33 -11.32 -1.36
C GLN A 30 -8.82 -11.22 -1.16
N ASN A 31 -8.00 -11.77 -2.07
CA ASN A 31 -6.55 -11.68 -1.99
C ASN A 31 -6.04 -10.24 -2.21
N SER A 32 -6.69 -9.47 -3.09
CA SER A 32 -6.30 -8.10 -3.37
C SER A 32 -6.59 -7.09 -2.24
N GLN A 33 -7.44 -7.48 -1.27
CA GLN A 33 -7.64 -6.69 -0.04
C GLN A 33 -6.37 -6.69 0.82
N ASN A 34 -5.57 -7.74 0.75
CA ASN A 34 -4.24 -7.78 1.35
C ASN A 34 -3.26 -7.06 0.41
N GLY A 35 -2.95 -5.80 0.74
CA GLY A 35 -2.01 -5.01 -0.03
C GLY A 35 -0.65 -5.70 -0.14
N ILE A 36 -0.07 -5.73 -1.34
CA ILE A 36 1.32 -6.15 -1.56
C ILE A 36 2.21 -5.15 -0.82
N THR A 37 2.58 -5.49 0.40
CA THR A 37 3.32 -4.60 1.29
C THR A 37 4.76 -5.04 1.32
N ILE A 38 5.62 -4.28 0.64
CA ILE A 38 7.06 -4.51 0.67
C ILE A 38 7.55 -4.08 2.05
N LYS A 39 8.16 -5.00 2.80
CA LYS A 39 8.80 -4.69 4.09
C LYS A 39 10.30 -4.50 3.88
N ALA A 40 10.85 -3.37 4.29
CA ALA A 40 12.29 -3.15 4.37
C ALA A 40 12.87 -4.08 5.46
N GLY A 41 13.59 -5.12 5.05
CA GLY A 41 14.21 -6.09 5.96
C GLY A 41 13.24 -6.82 6.90
N GLY A 42 11.94 -6.86 6.56
CA GLY A 42 10.89 -7.42 7.44
C GLY A 42 10.45 -6.51 8.61
N LEU A 43 11.15 -5.40 8.86
CA LEU A 43 10.93 -4.54 10.03
C LEU A 43 9.91 -3.44 9.77
N VAL A 44 9.98 -2.80 8.60
CA VAL A 44 9.22 -1.59 8.31
C VAL A 44 8.50 -1.74 6.98
N THR A 45 7.19 -1.49 6.96
CA THR A 45 6.42 -1.44 5.74
C THR A 45 6.81 -0.19 4.94
N ILE A 46 7.29 -0.41 3.71
CA ILE A 46 7.63 0.67 2.79
C ILE A 46 6.33 1.19 2.21
N ASN A 47 5.89 2.33 2.74
CA ASN A 47 4.80 3.10 2.18
C ASN A 47 5.19 4.59 2.12
N ALA A 48 4.40 5.40 1.41
CA ALA A 48 4.66 6.83 1.29
C ALA A 48 4.66 7.55 2.65
N GLU A 49 3.80 7.14 3.58
CA GLU A 49 3.75 7.72 4.93
C GLU A 49 5.04 7.50 5.70
N THR A 50 5.64 6.31 5.60
CA THR A 50 6.89 5.94 6.27
C THR A 50 8.05 6.77 5.72
N ILE A 51 8.10 6.98 4.41
CA ILE A 51 9.10 7.85 3.78
C ILE A 51 8.95 9.29 4.28
N VAL A 52 7.72 9.81 4.33
CA VAL A 52 7.45 11.15 4.87
C VAL A 52 7.82 11.25 6.35
N LYS A 53 7.57 10.20 7.15
CA LYS A 53 7.98 10.14 8.56
C LYS A 53 9.51 10.23 8.70
N VAL A 54 10.26 9.44 7.93
CA VAL A 54 11.73 9.49 7.92
C VAL A 54 12.22 10.89 7.55
N LEU A 55 11.63 11.49 6.52
CA LEU A 55 11.99 12.84 6.08
C LEU A 55 11.71 13.89 7.16
N ARG A 56 10.57 13.80 7.86
CA ARG A 56 10.23 14.71 8.97
C ARG A 56 11.23 14.62 10.11
N VAL A 57 11.64 13.40 10.48
CA VAL A 57 12.64 13.18 11.53
C VAL A 57 13.99 13.76 11.11
N ALA A 58 14.42 13.51 9.87
CA ALA A 58 15.66 14.08 9.34
C ALA A 58 15.63 15.62 9.33
N TRP A 59 14.52 16.21 8.92
CA TRP A 59 14.34 17.67 8.93
C TRP A 59 14.38 18.25 10.34
N SER A 60 13.70 17.61 11.29
CA SER A 60 13.73 18.02 12.70
C SER A 60 15.13 17.93 13.30
N ALA A 61 15.89 16.89 12.96
CA ALA A 61 17.29 16.78 13.40
C ALA A 61 18.15 17.90 12.80
N CYS A 62 18.00 18.17 11.50
CA CYS A 62 18.71 19.26 10.85
C CYS A 62 18.33 20.64 11.41
N SER A 63 17.05 20.88 11.73
CA SER A 63 16.62 22.18 12.28
C SER A 63 17.20 22.43 13.66
N ILE A 64 17.22 21.41 14.53
CA ILE A 64 17.86 21.49 15.86
C ILE A 64 19.35 21.78 15.70
N LEU A 65 20.06 21.02 14.85
CA LEU A 65 21.49 21.24 14.61
C LEU A 65 21.78 22.63 14.04
N ARG A 66 20.91 23.15 13.16
CA ARG A 66 21.05 24.51 12.62
C ARG A 66 20.80 25.58 13.68
N GLY A 67 19.83 25.38 14.56
CA GLY A 67 19.54 26.29 15.68
C GLY A 67 20.67 26.33 16.70
N LEU A 68 21.27 25.19 17.02
CA LEU A 68 22.44 25.11 17.91
C LEU A 68 23.70 25.77 17.31
N ARG A 69 23.82 25.81 15.98
CA ARG A 69 24.95 26.44 15.29
C ARG A 69 24.88 27.98 15.26
N GLN A 70 23.69 28.56 15.46
CA GLN A 70 23.47 30.01 15.38
C GLN A 70 23.59 30.74 16.74
N ASN A 71 23.74 30.00 17.84
CA ASN A 71 24.16 30.52 19.16
C ASN A 71 25.66 30.34 19.36
#